data_AF-W9Y9M0-F1
#
_entry.id   AF-W9Y9M0-F1
#
_cell.length_a   1.000
_cell.length_b   1.000
_cell.length_c   1.000
_cell.angle_alpha   90.00
_cell.angle_beta   90.00
_cell.angle_gamma   90.00
#
_symmetry.space_group_name_H-M   'P 1'
#
loop_
_entity.id
_entity.type
_entity.pdbx_description
1 polymer ?
#
loop_
_entity_poly.entity_id
_entity_poly.type
_entity_poly.pdbx_seq_one_letter_code
_entity_poly.pdbx_strand_id
1 'polypeptide(L)'
;MENLNDLYATAKDEFEIAAEETEKKTVYAAEDREAAQEALKTLKEAFEKAVKESHPEVGKEVQSRVGQRIRELENAVKAVEEMALQD
;
A
#
# COMPACT_ATOMS: atom_id res chain seq x y z
N MET A 1 -13.63 -6.05 11.38
CA MET A 1 -12.69 -4.98 11.03
C MET A 1 -11.43 -5.70 10.62
N GLU A 2 -11.01 -5.57 9.36
CA GLU A 2 -9.75 -6.16 8.91
C GLU A 2 -8.58 -5.53 9.69
N ASN A 3 -7.56 -6.33 9.99
CA ASN A 3 -6.41 -5.89 10.76
C ASN A 3 -5.47 -5.08 9.85
N LEU A 4 -4.97 -3.93 10.31
CA LEU A 4 -4.01 -3.12 9.57
C LEU A 4 -2.74 -3.88 9.19
N ASN A 5 -2.33 -4.87 10.00
CA ASN A 5 -1.18 -5.71 9.66
C ASN A 5 -1.47 -6.64 8.48
N ASP A 6 -2.69 -7.19 8.41
CA ASP A 6 -3.09 -8.09 7.32
C ASP A 6 -3.23 -7.30 6.02
N LEU A 7 -3.91 -6.14 6.09
CA LEU A 7 -4.01 -5.21 4.95
C LEU A 7 -2.64 -4.71 4.47
N TYR A 8 -1.70 -4.47 5.40
CA TYR A 8 -0.34 -4.12 5.04
C TYR A 8 0.39 -5.27 4.36
N ALA A 9 0.22 -6.51 4.84
CA ALA A 9 0.81 -7.68 4.22
C ALA A 9 0.28 -7.88 2.79
N THR A 10 -1.04 -7.78 2.59
CA THR A 10 -1.65 -7.83 1.25
C THR A 10 -1.12 -6.72 0.35
N ALA A 11 -1.15 -5.45 0.79
CA ALA A 11 -0.66 -4.36 -0.04
C ALA A 11 0.84 -4.46 -0.38
N LYS A 12 1.63 -5.10 0.49
CA LYS A 12 3.05 -5.37 0.24
C LYS A 12 3.25 -6.50 -0.78
N ASP A 13 2.47 -7.57 -0.68
CA ASP A 13 2.52 -8.72 -1.61
C ASP A 13 2.14 -8.28 -3.02
N GLU A 14 1.02 -7.57 -3.17
CA GLU A 14 0.57 -7.02 -4.46
C GLU A 14 1.61 -6.04 -5.04
N PHE A 15 2.22 -5.20 -4.21
CA PHE A 15 3.32 -4.34 -4.64
C PHE A 15 4.53 -5.13 -5.15
N GLU A 16 4.93 -6.22 -4.47
CA GLU A 16 6.06 -7.04 -4.88
C GLU A 16 5.81 -7.71 -6.24
N ILE A 17 4.58 -8.21 -6.45
CA ILE A 17 4.14 -8.75 -7.75
C ILE A 17 4.17 -7.66 -8.81
N ALA A 18 3.55 -6.49 -8.55
CA ALA A 18 3.51 -5.38 -9.49
C ALA A 18 4.91 -4.89 -9.89
N ALA A 19 5.83 -4.81 -8.93
CA ALA A 19 7.21 -4.41 -9.18
C ALA A 19 7.94 -5.44 -10.06
N GLU A 20 7.81 -6.73 -9.75
CA GLU A 20 8.45 -7.82 -10.51
C GLU A 20 7.91 -7.90 -11.94
N GLU A 21 6.60 -7.83 -12.12
CA GLU A 21 5.94 -7.93 -13.43
C GLU A 21 6.20 -6.68 -14.30
N THR A 22 6.27 -5.50 -13.67
CA THR A 22 6.68 -4.25 -14.35
C THR A 22 8.15 -4.32 -14.80
N GLU A 23 9.06 -4.77 -13.94
CA GLU A 23 10.49 -4.95 -14.30
C GLU A 23 10.65 -5.93 -15.47
N LYS A 24 9.86 -7.00 -15.50
CA LYS A 24 9.86 -8.00 -16.57
C LYS A 24 9.08 -7.60 -17.82
N LYS A 25 8.38 -6.45 -17.80
CA LYS A 25 7.53 -5.95 -18.90
C LYS A 25 6.51 -6.97 -19.37
N THR A 26 5.88 -7.68 -18.44
CA THR A 26 4.90 -8.71 -18.79
C THR A 26 3.57 -8.07 -19.20
N VAL A 27 2.69 -8.89 -19.77
CA VAL A 27 1.32 -8.46 -20.11
C VAL A 27 0.45 -8.21 -18.87
N TYR A 28 0.84 -8.74 -17.70
CA TYR A 28 0.11 -8.63 -16.44
C TYR A 28 0.49 -7.38 -15.65
N ALA A 29 1.66 -6.80 -15.92
CA ALA A 29 2.21 -5.64 -15.21
C ALA A 29 1.25 -4.44 -15.03
N ALA A 30 0.30 -4.23 -15.95
CA ALA A 30 -0.72 -3.18 -15.78
C ALA A 30 -1.79 -3.55 -14.75
N GLU A 31 -2.29 -4.78 -14.79
CA GLU A 31 -3.29 -5.31 -13.85
C GLU A 31 -2.70 -5.44 -12.45
N ASP A 32 -1.47 -5.92 -12.33
CA ASP A 32 -0.81 -6.07 -11.02
C ASP A 32 -0.54 -4.71 -10.35
N ARG A 33 -0.17 -3.70 -11.13
CA ARG A 33 -0.05 -2.32 -10.65
C ARG A 33 -1.38 -1.78 -10.12
N GLU A 34 -2.48 -2.03 -10.84
CA GLU A 34 -3.82 -1.66 -10.37
C GLU A 34 -4.16 -2.37 -9.05
N ALA A 35 -3.87 -3.66 -8.93
CA ALA A 35 -4.08 -4.43 -7.70
C ALA A 35 -3.28 -3.86 -6.52
N ALA A 36 -2.00 -3.50 -6.73
CA ALA A 36 -1.18 -2.86 -5.71
C ALA A 36 -1.74 -1.49 -5.27
N GLN A 37 -2.26 -0.69 -6.21
CA GLN A 37 -2.93 0.59 -5.90
C GLN A 37 -4.21 0.39 -5.09
N GLU A 38 -5.05 -0.58 -5.45
CA GLU A 38 -6.30 -0.88 -4.75
C GLU A 38 -6.05 -1.40 -3.32
N ALA A 39 -5.08 -2.30 -3.15
CA ALA A 39 -4.70 -2.81 -1.84
C ALA A 39 -4.13 -1.69 -0.95
N LEU A 40 -3.26 -0.83 -1.48
CA LEU A 40 -2.74 0.34 -0.77
C LEU A 40 -3.85 1.32 -0.38
N LYS A 41 -4.82 1.58 -1.28
CA LYS A 41 -5.99 2.42 -0.98
C LYS A 41 -6.80 1.85 0.18
N THR A 42 -7.10 0.55 0.14
CA THR A 42 -7.84 -0.14 1.21
C THR A 42 -7.11 -0.04 2.55
N LEU A 43 -5.80 -0.25 2.56
CA LEU A 43 -4.95 -0.07 3.75
C LEU A 43 -5.01 1.37 4.29
N LYS A 44 -4.93 2.38 3.41
CA LYS A 44 -5.00 3.79 3.81
C LYS A 44 -6.35 4.15 4.42
N GLU A 45 -7.44 3.70 3.82
CA GLU A 45 -8.80 3.92 4.34
C GLU A 45 -8.98 3.27 5.72
N ALA A 46 -8.54 2.03 5.87
CA ALA A 46 -8.57 1.34 7.16
C ALA A 46 -7.70 2.03 8.21
N PHE A 47 -6.50 2.51 7.84
CA PHE A 47 -5.61 3.23 8.73
C PHE A 47 -6.22 4.56 9.19
N GLU A 48 -6.79 5.34 8.27
CA GLU A 48 -7.47 6.58 8.61
C GLU A 48 -8.64 6.34 9.56
N LYS A 49 -9.43 5.31 9.29
CA LYS A 49 -10.54 4.90 10.16
C LYS A 49 -10.03 4.53 11.55
N ALA A 50 -8.99 3.70 11.64
CA ALA A 50 -8.39 3.30 12.90
C ALA A 50 -7.87 4.49 13.71
N VAL A 51 -7.25 5.48 13.06
CA VAL A 51 -6.77 6.70 13.75
C VAL A 51 -7.93 7.57 14.21
N LYS A 52 -8.96 7.77 13.38
CA LYS A 52 -10.09 8.67 13.65
C LYS A 52 -11.07 8.12 14.68
N GLU A 53 -11.33 6.81 14.67
CA GLU A 53 -12.35 6.16 15.51
C GLU A 53 -11.80 5.65 16.85
N SER A 54 -10.47 5.62 17.02
CA SER A 54 -9.84 5.19 18.28
C SER A 54 -9.81 6.32 19.32
N HIS A 55 -9.59 5.95 20.59
CA HIS A 55 -9.24 6.91 21.63
C HIS A 55 -8.00 7.73 21.19
N PRO A 56 -7.90 9.05 21.45
CA PRO A 56 -6.84 9.91 20.92
C PRO A 56 -5.41 9.41 21.17
N GLU A 57 -5.15 8.80 22.32
CA GLU A 57 -3.84 8.22 22.64
C GLU A 57 -3.52 6.99 21.78
N VAL A 58 -4.50 6.11 21.57
CA VAL A 58 -4.38 4.95 20.69
C VAL A 58 -4.22 5.39 19.24
N GLY A 59 -5.00 6.37 18.79
CA GLY A 59 -4.89 6.94 17.44
C GLY A 59 -3.50 7.50 17.15
N LYS A 60 -2.89 8.20 18.12
CA LYS A 60 -1.50 8.70 18.02
C LYS A 60 -0.49 7.56 17.93
N GLU A 61 -0.64 6.51 18.74
CA GLU A 61 0.25 5.35 18.70
C GLU A 61 0.16 4.62 17.35
N VAL A 62 -1.06 4.38 16.86
CA VAL A 62 -1.30 3.79 15.53
C VAL A 62 -0.66 4.65 14.44
N GLN A 63 -0.88 5.97 14.48
CA GLN A 63 -0.30 6.90 13.53
C GLN A 63 1.23 6.87 13.53
N SER A 64 1.85 6.82 14.71
CA SER A 64 3.31 6.75 14.85
C SER A 64 3.90 5.44 14.34
N ARG A 65 3.27 4.30 14.66
CA ARG A 65 3.82 2.97 14.34
C ARG A 65 3.58 2.56 12.90
N VAL A 66 2.38 2.82 12.38
CA VAL A 66 1.93 2.31 11.07
C VAL A 66 2.08 3.36 9.98
N GLY A 67 1.91 4.64 10.31
CA GLY A 67 1.89 5.72 9.32
C GLY A 67 3.18 5.87 8.52
N GLN A 68 4.36 5.60 9.13
CA GLN A 68 5.62 5.61 8.38
C GLN A 68 5.65 4.49 7.33
N ARG A 69 5.30 3.27 7.72
CA ARG A 69 5.33 2.09 6.84
C ARG A 69 4.38 2.26 5.64
N ILE A 70 3.20 2.85 5.86
CA ILE A 70 2.25 3.16 4.78
C ILE A 70 2.82 4.20 3.81
N ARG A 71 3.50 5.25 4.31
CA ARG A 71 4.13 6.25 3.44
C ARG A 71 5.26 5.67 2.60
N GLU A 72 6.07 4.79 3.19
CA GLU A 72 7.14 4.09 2.47
C GLU A 72 6.57 3.23 1.35
N LEU A 73 5.52 2.44 1.64
CA LEU A 73 4.84 1.64 0.62
C LEU A 73 4.18 2.50 -0.47
N GLU A 74 3.54 3.63 -0.11
CA GLU A 74 2.95 4.56 -1.07
C GLU A 74 3.98 5.14 -2.04
N ASN A 75 5.16 5.50 -1.53
CA ASN A 75 6.24 5.99 -2.39
C ASN A 75 6.79 4.89 -3.29
N ALA A 76 6.87 3.64 -2.80
CA ALA A 76 7.32 2.50 -3.58
C ALA A 76 6.35 2.18 -4.73
N VAL A 77 5.03 2.17 -4.45
CA VAL A 77 3.99 1.99 -5.49
C VAL A 77 4.07 3.10 -6.53
N LYS A 78 4.23 4.37 -6.13
CA LYS A 78 4.43 5.48 -7.08
C LYS A 78 5.66 5.31 -7.95
N ALA A 79 6.77 4.83 -7.40
CA ALA A 79 7.99 4.59 -8.18
C ALA A 79 7.78 3.53 -9.26
N VAL A 80 7.02 2.46 -8.98
CA VAL A 80 6.67 1.44 -9.98
C VAL A 80 5.79 2.02 -11.08
N GLU A 81 4.84 2.90 -10.76
CA GLU A 81 4.05 3.61 -11.77
C GLU A 81 4.91 4.50 -12.67
N GLU A 82 5.84 5.25 -12.07
CA GLU A 82 6.75 6.12 -12.81
C GLU A 82 7.67 5.31 -13.73
N MET A 83 8.15 4.13 -13.29
CA MET A 83 8.92 3.21 -14.13
C MET A 83 8.11 2.76 -15.35
N ALA A 84 6.86 2.34 -15.15
CA ALA A 84 6.00 1.89 -16.24
C ALA A 84 5.68 2.98 -17.28
N LEU A 85 5.77 4.26 -16.91
CA LEU A 85 5.59 5.40 -17.81
C LEU A 85 6.86 5.79 -18.57
N GLN A 86 8.03 5.32 -18.12
CA GLN A 86 9.34 5.66 -18.69
C GLN A 86 9.85 4.63 -19.71
N ASP A 87 9.21 3.47 -19.79
CA ASP A 87 9.47 2.40 -20.78
C ASP A 87 8.71 2.58 -22.10
#